data_AF-A0AAW1MK48-F1
#
_entry.id   AF-A0AAW1MK48-F1
#
_cell.length_a   1.000
_cell.length_b   1.000
_cell.length_c   1.000
_cell.angle_alpha   90.00
_cell.angle_beta   90.00
_cell.angle_gamma   90.00
#
_symmetry.space_group_name_H-M   'P 1'
#
loop_
_entity.id
_entity.type
_entity.pdbx_description
1 polymer ?
#
loop_
_entity_poly.entity_id
_entity_poly.type
_entity_poly.pdbx_seq_one_letter_code
_entity_poly.pdbx_strand_id
1 'polypeptide(L)'
;MDGNGTLFGTLSGNTREVLHKFTVDLPKKHGRGGQSALRFARLRMEKRHNYVRKTAELATQFYINPATSQPNVSGLILAGSADFKTELSQSDMFDPRLQAKILNVVDVSYGGENGFNQAIELSAEILANVKFIQEKKLIGKYFEEISQDTGKYVFGVEDTLKALEMGAVEILIVWENLDINRYSLKNASTNEIVIKHLNKDQESDQSNFRDPVTNAELEVQEKISVLEWFANEYKNFGCSLEFVTNKSQEGSQFCRGFGGIGGILRYQLDIRSFDELSDDGEEVYDDSD
;
A
#
# COMPACT_ATOMS: atom_id res chain seq x y z
N MET A 1 23.27 14.44 -1.47
CA MET A 1 24.38 15.12 -0.76
C MET A 1 25.53 15.31 -1.72
N ASP A 2 26.09 16.51 -1.77
CA ASP A 2 27.27 16.82 -2.58
C ASP A 2 28.21 17.69 -1.73
N GLY A 3 29.48 17.79 -2.11
CA GLY A 3 30.46 18.63 -1.41
C GLY A 3 30.12 20.12 -1.39
N ASN A 4 29.21 20.57 -2.26
CA ASN A 4 28.77 21.97 -2.34
C ASN A 4 27.45 22.24 -1.59
N GLY A 5 26.69 21.20 -1.23
CA GLY A 5 25.36 21.38 -0.64
C GLY A 5 24.47 20.14 -0.67
N THR A 6 23.35 20.24 0.04
CA THR A 6 22.31 19.21 0.10
C THR A 6 20.97 19.76 -0.39
N LEU A 7 20.21 18.87 -1.02
CA LEU A 7 18.83 19.09 -1.42
C LEU A 7 17.98 18.01 -0.76
N PHE A 8 16.84 18.42 -0.21
CA PHE A 8 15.78 17.56 0.30
C PHE A 8 14.56 17.70 -0.61
N GLY A 9 13.98 16.57 -0.97
CA GLY A 9 12.81 16.52 -1.83
C GLY A 9 11.98 15.28 -1.57
N THR A 10 10.78 15.30 -2.13
CA THR A 10 9.84 14.20 -2.12
C THR A 10 9.48 13.85 -3.56
N LEU A 11 9.21 12.57 -3.78
CA LEU A 11 8.66 12.03 -5.01
C LEU A 11 7.39 11.27 -4.64
N SER A 12 6.25 11.71 -5.18
CA SER A 12 4.96 11.04 -5.00
C SER A 12 4.39 10.70 -6.37
N GLY A 13 4.51 9.43 -6.77
CA GLY A 13 4.16 9.00 -8.12
C GLY A 13 4.97 9.76 -9.17
N ASN A 14 4.30 10.64 -9.92
CA ASN A 14 4.93 11.47 -10.96
C ASN A 14 5.18 12.93 -10.50
N THR A 15 4.78 13.31 -9.29
CA THR A 15 5.02 14.67 -8.77
C THR A 15 6.33 14.70 -8.00
N ARG A 16 7.22 15.60 -8.40
CA ARG A 16 8.47 15.89 -7.70
C ARG A 16 8.34 17.23 -6.97
N GLU A 17 8.76 17.28 -5.71
CA GLU A 17 8.76 18.50 -4.91
C GLU A 17 10.11 18.66 -4.22
N VAL A 18 10.67 19.87 -4.27
CA VAL A 18 11.91 20.21 -3.58
C VAL A 18 11.52 20.99 -2.32
N LEU A 19 11.72 20.37 -1.16
CA LEU A 19 11.34 20.96 0.13
C LEU A 19 12.32 22.05 0.56
N HIS A 20 13.61 21.73 0.51
CA HIS A 20 14.64 22.62 1.00
C HIS A 20 15.99 22.31 0.34
N LYS A 21 16.78 23.36 0.13
CA LYS A 21 18.18 23.25 -0.32
C LYS A 21 19.05 24.22 0.46
N PHE A 22 20.24 23.76 0.83
CA PHE A 22 21.26 24.62 1.41
C PHE A 22 22.64 24.28 0.88
N THR A 23 23.48 25.29 0.79
CA THR A 23 24.87 25.17 0.32
C THR A 23 25.83 25.17 1.50
N VAL A 24 26.97 24.52 1.30
CA VAL A 24 28.07 24.47 2.28
C VAL A 24 29.38 24.68 1.57
N ASP A 25 30.25 25.49 2.18
CA ASP A 25 31.62 25.65 1.73
C ASP A 25 32.54 24.75 2.57
N LEU A 26 32.99 23.64 1.98
CA LEU A 26 33.85 22.66 2.63
C LEU A 26 35.32 22.92 2.28
N PRO A 27 36.24 22.94 3.28
CA PRO A 27 37.67 23.13 3.02
C PRO A 27 38.23 22.01 2.13
N LYS A 28 38.78 22.36 0.96
CA LYS A 28 39.37 21.39 0.04
C LYS A 28 40.61 20.71 0.63
N LYS A 29 40.98 19.57 0.07
CA LYS A 29 42.24 18.88 0.43
C LYS A 29 43.42 19.74 0.00
N HIS A 30 44.28 20.13 0.94
CA HIS A 30 45.54 20.80 0.59
C HIS A 30 46.52 19.74 0.09
N GLY A 31 47.04 19.95 -1.12
CA GLY A 31 48.04 19.05 -1.74
C GLY A 31 49.50 19.38 -1.37
N ARG A 32 49.75 20.54 -0.78
CA ARG A 32 51.10 20.96 -0.37
C ARG A 32 51.33 20.65 1.11
N GLY A 33 52.36 19.86 1.40
CA GLY A 33 52.76 19.51 2.76
C GLY A 33 53.30 20.71 3.56
N GLY A 34 53.31 20.59 4.89
CA GLY A 34 53.83 21.61 5.80
C GLY A 34 53.45 21.36 7.26
N GLN A 35 54.03 22.13 8.19
CA GLN A 35 53.78 22.00 9.64
C GLN A 35 52.29 22.18 10.01
N SER A 36 51.54 22.94 9.23
CA SER A 36 50.11 23.18 9.42
C SER A 36 49.19 22.17 8.73
N ALA A 37 49.72 21.19 7.98
CA ALA A 37 48.93 20.24 7.19
C ALA A 37 47.95 19.43 8.05
N LEU A 38 48.39 18.96 9.23
CA LEU A 38 47.56 18.19 10.16
C LEU A 38 46.38 19.03 10.69
N ARG A 39 46.63 20.31 11.02
CA ARG A 39 45.58 21.24 11.48
C ARG A 39 44.51 21.44 10.42
N PHE A 40 44.90 21.66 9.16
CA PHE A 40 43.93 21.82 8.07
C PHE A 40 43.18 20.52 7.77
N ALA A 41 43.82 19.37 7.95
CA ALA A 41 43.14 18.08 7.85
C ALA A 41 42.06 17.92 8.93
N ARG A 42 42.37 18.27 10.18
CA ARG A 42 41.41 18.25 11.29
C ARG A 42 40.24 19.19 11.05
N LEU A 43 40.50 20.44 10.66
CA LEU A 43 39.47 21.43 10.37
C LEU A 43 38.52 20.96 9.25
N ARG A 44 39.05 20.26 8.24
CA ARG A 44 38.24 19.67 7.18
C ARG A 44 37.35 18.53 7.68
N MET A 45 37.88 17.61 8.48
CA MET A 45 37.08 16.53 9.08
C MET A 45 35.97 17.10 9.96
N GLU A 46 36.28 18.12 10.76
CA GLU A 46 35.31 18.79 11.64
C GLU A 46 34.19 19.48 10.84
N LYS A 47 34.54 20.22 9.77
CA LYS A 47 33.54 20.83 8.88
C LYS A 47 32.68 19.79 8.17
N ARG A 48 33.25 18.66 7.73
CA ARG A 48 32.50 17.54 7.14
C ARG A 48 31.54 16.91 8.15
N HIS A 49 32.00 16.65 9.37
CA HIS A 49 31.16 16.11 10.43
C HIS A 49 29.99 17.05 10.77
N ASN A 50 30.25 18.36 10.90
CA ASN A 50 29.21 19.36 11.13
C ASN A 50 28.21 19.45 9.97
N TYR A 51 28.68 19.25 8.73
CA TYR A 51 27.80 19.18 7.57
C TYR A 51 26.86 17.98 7.63
N VAL A 52 27.39 16.78 7.87
CA VAL A 52 26.59 15.54 8.01
C VAL A 52 25.58 15.70 9.16
N ARG A 53 25.99 16.26 10.30
CA ARG A 53 25.10 16.53 11.43
C ARG A 53 23.94 17.46 11.04
N LYS A 54 24.25 18.59 10.42
CA LYS A 54 23.24 19.56 9.98
C LYS A 54 22.27 18.94 8.98
N THR A 55 22.76 18.09 8.07
CA THR A 55 21.91 17.36 7.13
C THR A 55 21.01 16.36 7.85
N ALA A 56 21.53 15.62 8.82
CA ALA A 56 20.74 14.66 9.62
C ALA A 56 19.62 15.35 10.40
N GLU A 57 19.94 16.46 11.09
CA GLU A 57 18.96 17.25 11.85
C GLU A 57 17.84 17.80 10.96
N LEU A 58 18.20 18.35 9.79
CA LEU A 58 17.21 18.86 8.83
C LEU A 58 16.37 17.73 8.22
N ALA A 59 16.97 16.55 7.97
CA ALA A 59 16.21 15.40 7.50
C ALA A 59 15.13 14.99 8.51
N THR A 60 15.46 14.97 9.81
CA THR A 60 14.47 14.71 10.88
C THR A 60 13.37 15.76 10.88
N GLN A 61 13.71 17.05 10.74
CA GLN A 61 12.70 18.12 10.71
C GLN A 61 11.72 18.03 9.54
N PHE A 62 12.17 17.61 8.36
CA PHE A 62 11.32 17.54 7.17
C PHE A 62 10.59 16.21 6.99
N TYR A 63 11.21 15.10 7.38
CA TYR A 63 10.67 13.75 7.12
C TYR A 63 10.00 13.11 8.33
N ILE A 64 10.11 13.67 9.54
CA ILE A 64 9.37 13.21 10.71
C ILE A 64 8.31 14.26 11.08
N ASN A 65 7.07 13.81 11.24
CA ASN A 65 6.01 14.69 11.70
C ASN A 65 6.14 14.91 13.22
N PRO A 66 6.22 16.16 13.72
CA PRO A 66 6.38 16.43 15.14
C PRO A 66 5.19 15.96 15.99
N ALA A 67 3.98 15.90 15.42
CA ALA A 67 2.78 15.52 16.18
C ALA A 67 2.67 14.00 16.42
N THR A 68 2.98 13.20 15.40
CA THR A 68 2.85 11.73 15.48
C THR A 68 4.18 11.04 15.77
N SER A 69 5.30 11.76 15.72
CA SER A 69 6.65 11.21 15.88
C SER A 69 6.98 10.10 14.86
N GLN A 70 6.21 9.98 13.78
CA GLN A 70 6.36 8.97 12.75
C GLN A 70 6.92 9.59 11.45
N PRO A 71 7.68 8.81 10.66
CA PRO A 71 8.15 9.25 9.36
C PRO A 71 6.96 9.47 8.42
N ASN A 72 6.94 10.61 7.71
CA ASN A 72 5.91 10.93 6.73
C ASN A 72 6.13 10.22 5.37
N VAL A 73 7.29 9.60 5.18
CA VAL A 73 7.68 8.95 3.93
C VAL A 73 7.61 7.43 4.04
N SER A 74 7.16 6.77 2.98
CA SER A 74 7.10 5.31 2.89
C SER A 74 8.49 4.68 2.81
N GLY A 75 9.44 5.38 2.18
CA GLY A 75 10.85 5.02 2.10
C GLY A 75 11.72 6.24 1.79
N LEU A 76 13.01 6.10 2.05
CA LEU A 76 14.01 7.14 1.91
C LEU A 76 15.14 6.67 0.99
N ILE A 77 15.63 7.55 0.12
CA ILE A 77 16.76 7.27 -0.77
C ILE A 77 17.87 8.28 -0.50
N LEU A 78 19.07 7.77 -0.22
CA LEU A 78 20.24 8.61 0.00
C LEU A 78 21.05 8.71 -1.30
N ALA A 79 20.89 9.81 -2.02
CA ALA A 79 21.66 10.08 -3.23
C ALA A 79 22.85 11.00 -2.93
N GLY A 80 24.01 10.75 -3.52
CA GLY A 80 25.13 11.68 -3.44
C GLY A 80 26.38 11.24 -4.19
N SER A 81 27.27 12.21 -4.40
CA SER A 81 28.62 11.99 -4.91
C SER A 81 29.54 11.59 -3.74
N ALA A 82 30.33 10.55 -3.94
CA ALA A 82 31.30 10.04 -2.95
C ALA A 82 30.69 9.53 -1.62
N ASP A 83 31.54 9.41 -0.61
CA ASP A 83 31.28 8.69 0.65
C ASP A 83 30.41 9.47 1.66
N PHE A 84 29.97 10.69 1.37
CA PHE A 84 29.18 11.47 2.34
C PHE A 84 27.85 10.81 2.72
N LYS A 85 27.23 10.13 1.76
CA LYS A 85 25.96 9.40 1.98
C LYS A 85 26.16 8.11 2.77
N THR A 86 27.31 7.44 2.60
CA THR A 86 27.63 6.23 3.36
C THR A 86 28.00 6.61 4.79
N GLU A 87 28.76 7.69 4.98
CA GLU A 87 29.01 8.29 6.30
C GLU A 87 27.70 8.69 6.99
N LEU A 88 26.75 9.32 6.28
CA LEU A 88 25.44 9.65 6.86
C LEU A 88 24.66 8.40 7.28
N SER A 89 24.58 7.39 6.41
CA SER A 89 23.83 6.14 6.65
C SER A 89 24.38 5.32 7.82
N GLN A 90 25.70 5.33 7.99
CA GLN A 90 26.40 4.61 9.06
C GLN A 90 26.53 5.43 10.36
N SER A 91 26.28 6.74 10.32
CA SER A 91 26.45 7.59 11.49
C SER A 91 25.30 7.43 12.49
N ASP A 92 25.66 7.39 13.77
CA ASP A 92 24.70 7.43 14.90
C ASP A 92 23.95 8.76 15.01
N MET A 93 24.29 9.75 14.17
CA MET A 93 23.64 11.06 14.13
C MET A 93 22.32 11.03 13.36
N PHE A 94 22.13 10.02 12.50
CA PHE A 94 20.91 9.88 11.72
C PHE A 94 19.82 9.24 12.57
N ASP A 95 18.58 9.76 12.48
CA ASP A 95 17.48 9.25 13.30
C ASP A 95 17.24 7.76 12.97
N PRO A 96 17.24 6.86 13.98
CA PRO A 96 17.04 5.42 13.76
C PRO A 96 15.74 5.09 13.01
N ARG A 97 14.69 5.91 13.18
CA ARG A 97 13.41 5.73 12.50
C ARG A 97 13.52 5.98 11.00
N LEU A 98 14.30 6.97 10.60
CA LEU A 98 14.58 7.25 9.19
C LEU A 98 15.58 6.25 8.62
N GLN A 99 16.55 5.81 9.44
CA GLN A 99 17.54 4.80 9.04
C GLN A 99 16.86 3.48 8.63
N ALA A 100 15.86 3.04 9.40
CA ALA A 100 15.06 1.86 9.09
C ALA A 100 14.22 1.99 7.80
N LYS A 101 14.05 3.21 7.28
CA LYS A 101 13.30 3.51 6.05
C LYS A 101 14.20 3.73 4.84
N ILE A 102 15.52 3.60 4.97
CA ILE A 102 16.44 3.71 3.83
C ILE A 102 16.22 2.52 2.90
N LEU A 103 15.76 2.80 1.69
CA LEU A 103 15.54 1.80 0.64
C LEU A 103 16.83 1.51 -0.12
N ASN A 104 17.53 2.58 -0.53
CA ASN A 104 18.79 2.46 -1.25
C ASN A 104 19.68 3.70 -1.09
N VAL A 105 20.96 3.50 -1.37
CA VAL A 105 21.98 4.54 -1.44
C VAL A 105 22.47 4.62 -2.89
N VAL A 106 22.28 5.77 -3.54
CA VAL A 106 22.51 5.95 -4.99
C VAL A 106 23.70 6.86 -5.25
N ASP A 107 24.59 6.46 -6.16
CA ASP A 107 25.66 7.29 -6.71
C ASP A 107 25.13 8.19 -7.82
N VAL A 108 25.31 9.50 -7.65
CA VAL A 108 24.97 10.50 -8.68
C VAL A 108 26.22 11.29 -9.06
N SER A 109 26.31 11.63 -10.34
CA SER A 109 27.48 12.32 -10.90
C SER A 109 27.45 13.82 -10.59
N TYR A 110 26.26 14.39 -10.41
CA TYR A 110 26.05 15.81 -10.19
C TYR A 110 25.24 16.04 -8.90
N GLY A 111 25.49 17.16 -8.24
CA GLY A 111 24.69 17.63 -7.10
C GLY A 111 23.46 18.44 -7.52
N GLY A 112 22.70 18.90 -6.51
CA GLY A 112 21.56 19.80 -6.72
C GLY A 112 20.38 19.15 -7.46
N GLU A 113 19.66 19.96 -8.23
CA GLU A 113 18.42 19.56 -8.92
C GLU A 113 18.68 18.58 -10.08
N ASN A 114 19.82 18.71 -10.77
CA ASN A 114 20.21 17.78 -11.83
C ASN A 114 20.51 16.39 -11.25
N GLY A 115 21.25 16.36 -10.13
CA GLY A 115 21.49 15.12 -9.38
C GLY A 115 20.21 14.48 -8.84
N PHE A 116 19.23 15.30 -8.45
CA PHE A 116 17.93 14.81 -8.00
C PHE A 116 17.18 14.06 -9.10
N ASN A 117 17.18 14.57 -10.34
CA ASN A 117 16.54 13.87 -11.47
C ASN A 117 17.26 12.56 -11.79
N GLN A 118 18.59 12.57 -11.78
CA GLN A 118 19.38 11.35 -11.98
C GLN A 118 19.10 10.32 -10.88
N ALA A 119 18.97 10.75 -9.64
CA ALA A 119 18.63 9.87 -8.53
C ALA A 119 17.24 9.24 -8.72
N ILE A 120 16.25 10.00 -9.20
CA ILE A 120 14.91 9.50 -9.47
C ILE A 120 14.96 8.41 -10.56
N GLU A 121 15.68 8.66 -11.66
CA GLU A 121 15.81 7.71 -12.77
C GLU A 121 16.49 6.40 -12.33
N LEU A 122 17.62 6.49 -11.62
CA LEU A 122 18.32 5.31 -11.10
C LEU A 122 17.52 4.56 -10.03
N SER A 123 16.63 5.25 -9.32
CA SER A 123 15.81 4.65 -8.27
C SER A 123 14.48 4.08 -8.77
N ALA A 124 14.12 4.32 -10.04
CA ALA A 124 12.83 3.93 -10.58
C ALA A 124 12.57 2.42 -10.47
N GLU A 125 13.58 1.59 -10.74
CA GLU A 125 13.48 0.13 -10.62
C GLU A 125 13.22 -0.32 -9.18
N ILE A 126 13.92 0.30 -8.22
CA ILE A 126 13.78 -0.04 -6.80
C ILE A 126 12.43 0.41 -6.27
N LEU A 127 11.97 1.61 -6.66
CA LEU A 127 10.66 2.11 -6.28
C LEU A 127 9.53 1.24 -6.85
N ALA A 128 9.66 0.74 -8.08
CA ALA A 128 8.74 -0.24 -8.63
C ALA A 128 8.72 -1.52 -7.79
N ASN A 129 9.90 -2.02 -7.42
CA ASN A 129 10.04 -3.20 -6.56
C ASN A 129 9.43 -2.99 -5.16
N VAL A 130 9.42 -1.77 -4.61
CA VAL A 130 8.79 -1.51 -3.29
C VAL A 130 7.29 -1.80 -3.33
N LYS A 131 6.55 -1.37 -4.37
CA LYS A 131 5.12 -1.70 -4.49
C LYS A 131 4.93 -3.22 -4.54
N PHE A 132 5.74 -3.91 -5.34
CA PHE A 132 5.70 -5.37 -5.43
C PHE A 132 6.04 -6.08 -4.11
N ILE A 133 7.02 -5.58 -3.35
CA ILE A 133 7.41 -6.14 -2.05
C ILE A 133 6.30 -5.93 -1.02
N GLN A 134 5.67 -4.75 -1.01
CA GLN A 134 4.53 -4.46 -0.13
C GLN A 134 3.34 -5.36 -0.45
N GLU A 135 2.98 -5.47 -1.74
CA GLU A 135 1.93 -6.36 -2.23
C GLU A 135 2.21 -7.82 -1.85
N LYS A 136 3.41 -8.31 -2.13
CA LYS A 136 3.85 -9.66 -1.76
C LYS A 136 3.75 -9.90 -0.26
N LYS A 137 4.14 -8.91 0.55
CA LYS A 137 4.07 -9.00 2.02
C LYS A 137 2.63 -9.00 2.53
N LEU A 138 1.75 -8.23 1.90
CA LEU A 138 0.32 -8.19 2.24
C LEU A 138 -0.34 -9.52 1.96
N ILE A 139 -0.17 -10.05 0.74
CA ILE A 139 -0.71 -11.36 0.35
C ILE A 139 -0.06 -12.49 1.16
N GLY A 140 1.24 -12.37 1.47
CA GLY A 140 1.93 -13.31 2.34
C GLY A 140 1.31 -13.40 3.74
N LYS A 141 0.94 -12.27 4.35
CA LYS A 141 0.20 -12.26 5.62
C LYS A 141 -1.17 -12.92 5.49
N TYR A 142 -1.88 -12.63 4.41
CA TYR A 142 -3.18 -13.25 4.15
C TYR A 142 -3.08 -14.79 4.03
N PHE A 143 -2.08 -15.31 3.31
CA PHE A 143 -1.83 -16.74 3.23
C PHE A 143 -1.35 -17.36 4.54
N GLU A 144 -0.62 -16.58 5.36
CA GLU A 144 -0.22 -17.03 6.69
C GLU A 144 -1.45 -17.27 7.59
N GLU A 145 -2.41 -16.34 7.61
CA GLU A 145 -3.68 -16.51 8.35
C GLU A 145 -4.48 -17.73 7.87
N ILE A 146 -4.49 -18.00 6.56
CA ILE A 146 -5.10 -19.21 6.00
C ILE A 146 -4.35 -20.46 6.48
N SER A 147 -3.02 -20.45 6.40
CA SER A 147 -2.20 -21.62 6.76
C SER A 147 -2.21 -21.97 8.24
N GLN A 148 -2.48 -20.97 9.10
CA GLN A 148 -2.56 -21.13 10.54
C GLN A 148 -3.98 -21.47 11.03
N ASP A 149 -4.97 -21.56 10.13
CA ASP A 149 -6.37 -21.83 10.46
C ASP A 149 -6.93 -20.93 11.59
N THR A 150 -6.49 -19.68 11.65
CA THR A 150 -6.92 -18.72 12.69
C THR A 150 -8.38 -18.27 12.52
N GLY A 151 -8.98 -18.58 11.35
CA GLY A 151 -10.32 -18.15 10.95
C GLY A 151 -10.45 -16.63 10.80
N LYS A 152 -9.33 -15.91 10.63
CA LYS A 152 -9.29 -14.45 10.44
C LYS A 152 -9.13 -14.05 8.96
N TYR A 153 -9.68 -14.84 8.06
CA TYR A 153 -9.63 -14.56 6.64
C TYR A 153 -11.00 -14.79 6.03
N VAL A 154 -11.26 -14.12 4.91
CA VAL A 154 -12.47 -14.29 4.13
C VAL A 154 -12.10 -14.28 2.65
N PHE A 155 -12.78 -15.10 1.86
CA PHE A 155 -12.59 -15.21 0.42
C PHE A 155 -13.94 -15.37 -0.26
N GLY A 156 -14.03 -15.03 -1.55
CA GLY A 156 -15.29 -15.09 -2.28
C GLY A 156 -16.16 -13.85 -2.07
N VAL A 157 -16.98 -13.53 -3.07
CA VAL A 157 -17.73 -12.27 -3.11
C VAL A 157 -18.79 -12.20 -2.03
N GLU A 158 -19.57 -13.27 -1.84
CA GLU A 158 -20.68 -13.29 -0.90
C GLU A 158 -20.19 -13.19 0.55
N ASP A 159 -19.20 -14.01 0.92
CA ASP A 159 -18.65 -14.00 2.27
C ASP A 159 -17.92 -12.70 2.59
N THR A 160 -17.16 -12.15 1.63
CA THR A 160 -16.50 -10.85 1.83
C THR A 160 -17.50 -9.74 2.04
N LEU A 161 -18.63 -9.73 1.31
CA LEU A 161 -19.70 -8.75 1.51
C LEU A 161 -20.38 -8.90 2.87
N LYS A 162 -20.76 -10.12 3.26
CA LYS A 162 -21.32 -10.39 4.61
C LYS A 162 -20.36 -9.90 5.70
N ALA A 163 -19.07 -10.24 5.58
CA ALA A 163 -18.04 -9.81 6.54
C ALA A 163 -17.82 -8.29 6.56
N LEU A 164 -17.98 -7.63 5.41
CA LEU A 164 -17.88 -6.18 5.26
C LEU A 164 -19.09 -5.48 5.91
N GLU A 165 -20.30 -5.99 5.72
CA GLU A 165 -21.54 -5.49 6.36
C GLU A 165 -21.48 -5.61 7.89
N MET A 166 -20.86 -6.68 8.41
CA MET A 166 -20.60 -6.85 9.84
C MET A 166 -19.45 -5.96 10.37
N GLY A 167 -18.72 -5.26 9.49
CA GLY A 167 -17.57 -4.44 9.88
C GLY A 167 -16.40 -5.26 10.44
N ALA A 168 -16.32 -6.55 10.11
CA ALA A 168 -15.30 -7.46 10.61
C ALA A 168 -13.97 -7.34 9.85
N VAL A 169 -13.99 -6.81 8.62
CA VAL A 169 -12.82 -6.71 7.75
C VAL A 169 -11.88 -5.60 8.21
N GLU A 170 -10.60 -5.94 8.44
CA GLU A 170 -9.54 -4.97 8.68
C GLU A 170 -8.98 -4.44 7.37
N ILE A 171 -8.53 -5.36 6.51
CA ILE A 171 -7.91 -5.07 5.22
C ILE A 171 -8.65 -5.85 4.15
N LEU A 172 -9.29 -5.12 3.23
CA LEU A 172 -9.94 -5.69 2.05
C LEU A 172 -8.92 -5.72 0.92
N ILE A 173 -8.67 -6.91 0.37
CA ILE A 173 -7.71 -7.16 -0.70
C ILE A 173 -8.50 -7.45 -1.98
N VAL A 174 -8.34 -6.60 -2.99
CA VAL A 174 -9.08 -6.73 -4.25
C VAL A 174 -8.13 -6.70 -5.44
N TRP A 175 -8.33 -7.60 -6.39
CA TRP A 175 -7.56 -7.60 -7.63
C TRP A 175 -7.98 -6.44 -8.54
N GLU A 176 -7.00 -5.69 -9.08
CA GLU A 176 -7.23 -4.52 -9.94
C GLU A 176 -8.13 -4.82 -11.17
N ASN A 177 -8.08 -6.05 -11.70
CA ASN A 177 -8.86 -6.47 -12.87
C ASN A 177 -10.01 -7.41 -12.51
N LEU A 178 -10.66 -7.18 -11.37
CA LEU A 178 -11.84 -7.94 -10.96
C LEU A 178 -13.03 -7.68 -11.91
N ASP A 179 -13.38 -8.69 -12.71
CA ASP A 179 -14.47 -8.65 -13.70
C ASP A 179 -15.84 -8.99 -13.06
N ILE A 180 -16.18 -8.32 -11.96
CA ILE A 180 -17.43 -8.54 -11.21
C ILE A 180 -18.22 -7.24 -11.18
N ASN A 181 -19.48 -7.32 -11.62
CA ASN A 181 -20.40 -6.19 -11.63
C ASN A 181 -21.49 -6.39 -10.57
N ARG A 182 -21.81 -5.30 -9.88
CA ARG A 182 -22.93 -5.21 -8.95
C ARG A 182 -24.14 -4.70 -9.72
N TYR A 183 -25.19 -5.51 -9.74
CA TYR A 183 -26.48 -5.19 -10.33
C TYR A 183 -27.50 -4.89 -9.24
N SER A 184 -28.12 -3.72 -9.29
CA SER A 184 -29.37 -3.47 -8.56
C SER A 184 -30.54 -3.86 -9.46
N LEU A 185 -31.17 -4.96 -9.09
CA LEU A 185 -32.30 -5.54 -9.80
C LEU A 185 -33.56 -5.17 -9.03
N LYS A 186 -34.54 -4.56 -9.72
CA LYS A 186 -35.83 -4.24 -9.12
C LYS A 186 -36.89 -5.19 -9.66
N ASN A 187 -37.64 -5.82 -8.77
CA ASN A 187 -38.83 -6.57 -9.18
C ASN A 187 -39.97 -5.58 -9.47
N ALA A 188 -40.52 -5.64 -10.69
CA ALA A 188 -41.63 -4.80 -11.14
C ALA A 188 -42.93 -5.04 -10.34
N SER A 189 -43.08 -6.22 -9.71
CA SER A 189 -44.29 -6.63 -9.00
C SER A 189 -44.24 -6.35 -7.49
N THR A 190 -43.08 -6.53 -6.85
CA THR A 190 -42.93 -6.35 -5.39
C THR A 190 -42.23 -5.04 -5.01
N ASN A 191 -41.67 -4.31 -5.98
CA ASN A 191 -40.79 -3.15 -5.78
C ASN A 191 -39.53 -3.43 -4.94
N GLU A 192 -39.23 -4.69 -4.62
CA GLU A 192 -38.03 -5.07 -3.87
C GLU A 192 -36.78 -4.92 -4.75
N ILE A 193 -35.70 -4.44 -4.12
CA ILE A 193 -34.40 -4.25 -4.77
C ILE A 193 -33.50 -5.40 -4.32
N VAL A 194 -33.21 -6.30 -5.24
CA VAL A 194 -32.27 -7.41 -5.04
C VAL A 194 -30.92 -6.99 -5.61
N ILE A 195 -29.87 -7.09 -4.80
CA ILE A 195 -28.51 -6.81 -5.26
C ILE A 195 -27.85 -8.14 -5.62
N LYS A 196 -27.46 -8.30 -6.88
CA LYS A 196 -26.69 -9.47 -7.34
C LYS A 196 -25.30 -9.06 -7.81
N HIS A 197 -24.32 -9.90 -7.50
CA HIS A 197 -22.95 -9.76 -7.97
C HIS A 197 -22.72 -10.83 -9.03
N LEU A 198 -22.49 -10.43 -10.27
CA LEU A 198 -22.41 -11.35 -11.40
C LEU A 198 -21.07 -11.19 -12.13
N ASN A 199 -20.47 -12.33 -12.48
CA ASN A 199 -19.32 -12.40 -13.39
C ASN A 199 -19.78 -12.29 -14.84
N LYS A 200 -18.88 -11.96 -15.78
CA LYS A 200 -19.16 -11.91 -17.22
C LYS A 200 -19.85 -13.17 -17.78
N ASP A 201 -19.50 -14.34 -17.27
CA ASP A 201 -20.13 -15.60 -17.70
C ASP A 201 -21.58 -15.71 -17.19
N GLN A 202 -21.83 -15.26 -15.96
CA GLN A 202 -23.17 -15.24 -15.35
C GLN A 202 -24.06 -14.11 -15.89
N GLU A 203 -23.47 -13.05 -16.46
CA GLU A 203 -24.21 -12.04 -17.21
C GLU A 203 -24.86 -12.61 -18.48
N SER A 204 -24.27 -13.67 -19.06
CA SER A 204 -24.78 -14.30 -20.28
C SER A 204 -26.02 -15.18 -20.01
N ASP A 205 -26.19 -15.63 -18.76
CA ASP A 205 -27.31 -16.46 -18.33
C ASP A 205 -28.53 -15.61 -17.98
N GLN A 206 -29.53 -15.60 -18.87
CA GLN A 206 -30.80 -14.89 -18.68
C GLN A 206 -31.60 -15.38 -17.46
N SER A 207 -31.29 -16.55 -16.91
CA SER A 207 -31.90 -17.05 -15.67
C SER A 207 -31.55 -16.19 -14.45
N ASN A 208 -30.40 -15.51 -14.45
CA ASN A 208 -29.97 -14.70 -13.31
C ASN A 208 -30.77 -13.40 -13.15
N PHE A 209 -31.46 -12.98 -14.22
CA PHE A 209 -32.36 -11.83 -14.27
C PHE A 209 -33.83 -12.20 -14.06
N ARG A 210 -34.12 -13.46 -13.68
CA ARG A 210 -35.46 -13.90 -13.30
C ARG A 210 -35.51 -14.18 -11.82
N ASP A 211 -36.61 -13.78 -11.18
CA ASP A 211 -36.80 -14.06 -9.76
C ASP A 211 -37.12 -15.55 -9.54
N PRO A 212 -36.47 -16.22 -8.56
CA PRO A 212 -36.65 -17.65 -8.33
C PRO A 212 -38.08 -18.01 -7.89
N VAL A 213 -38.82 -17.06 -7.29
CA VAL A 213 -40.16 -17.29 -6.72
C VAL A 213 -41.28 -16.91 -7.71
N THR A 214 -41.12 -15.82 -8.45
CA THR A 214 -42.19 -15.27 -9.31
C THR A 214 -41.94 -15.48 -10.81
N ASN A 215 -40.73 -15.94 -11.18
CA ASN A 215 -40.27 -16.06 -12.57
C ASN A 215 -40.45 -14.77 -13.40
N ALA A 216 -40.61 -13.64 -12.71
CA ALA A 216 -40.74 -12.31 -13.29
C ALA A 216 -39.37 -11.79 -13.70
N GLU A 217 -39.32 -11.05 -14.81
CA GLU A 217 -38.09 -10.41 -15.28
C GLU A 217 -37.76 -9.24 -14.34
N LEU A 218 -36.55 -9.27 -13.78
CA LEU A 218 -36.02 -8.23 -12.93
C LEU A 218 -35.46 -7.11 -13.80
N GLU A 219 -35.89 -5.88 -13.55
CA GLU A 219 -35.38 -4.71 -14.27
C GLU A 219 -34.03 -4.28 -13.68
N VAL A 220 -33.03 -4.10 -14.53
CA VAL A 220 -31.73 -3.56 -14.12
C VAL A 220 -31.86 -2.06 -13.93
N GLN A 221 -31.79 -1.58 -12.68
CA GLN A 221 -31.74 -0.15 -12.40
C GLN A 221 -30.34 0.41 -12.57
N GLU A 222 -29.36 -0.19 -11.88
CA GLU A 222 -27.98 0.27 -11.91
C GLU A 222 -27.02 -0.90 -12.08
N LYS A 223 -26.02 -0.66 -12.93
CA LYS A 223 -24.86 -1.53 -13.14
C LYS A 223 -23.62 -0.75 -12.75
N ILE A 224 -22.97 -1.16 -11.66
CA ILE A 224 -21.75 -0.52 -11.15
C ILE A 224 -20.68 -1.60 -11.00
N SER A 225 -19.43 -1.28 -11.32
CA SER A 225 -18.33 -2.21 -11.06
C SER A 225 -18.14 -2.38 -9.55
N VAL A 226 -17.95 -3.61 -9.09
CA VAL A 226 -17.70 -3.89 -7.66
C VAL A 226 -16.46 -3.14 -7.17
N LEU A 227 -15.44 -3.00 -8.02
CA LEU A 227 -14.22 -2.23 -7.72
C LEU A 227 -14.52 -0.75 -7.43
N GLU A 228 -15.34 -0.13 -8.28
CA GLU A 228 -15.73 1.27 -8.13
C GLU A 228 -16.60 1.46 -6.88
N TRP A 229 -17.52 0.53 -6.63
CA TRP A 229 -18.32 0.54 -5.41
C TRP A 229 -17.45 0.46 -4.15
N PHE A 230 -16.49 -0.46 -4.10
CA PHE A 230 -15.56 -0.55 -2.97
C PHE A 230 -14.75 0.73 -2.81
N ALA A 231 -14.27 1.34 -3.89
CA ALA A 231 -13.50 2.58 -3.83
C ALA A 231 -14.28 3.76 -3.23
N ASN A 232 -15.62 3.76 -3.35
CA ASN A 232 -16.47 4.79 -2.78
C ASN A 232 -16.90 4.46 -1.34
N GLU A 233 -17.23 3.20 -1.05
CA GLU A 233 -17.93 2.83 0.18
C GLU A 233 -17.00 2.27 1.28
N TYR A 234 -15.75 1.89 0.98
CA TYR A 234 -14.85 1.23 1.95
C TYR A 234 -14.68 2.00 3.27
N LYS A 235 -14.73 3.34 3.23
CA LYS A 235 -14.59 4.20 4.42
C LYS A 235 -15.74 4.04 5.40
N ASN A 236 -16.95 3.76 4.91
CA ASN A 236 -18.14 3.61 5.74
C ASN A 236 -18.09 2.32 6.56
N PHE A 237 -17.45 1.27 6.02
CA PHE A 237 -17.21 0.00 6.70
C PHE A 237 -15.99 0.03 7.63
N GLY A 238 -15.18 1.09 7.59
CA GLY A 238 -13.97 1.21 8.39
C GLY A 238 -12.87 0.22 8.01
N CYS A 239 -12.90 -0.35 6.80
CA CYS A 239 -11.83 -1.23 6.30
C CYS A 239 -10.76 -0.44 5.55
N SER A 240 -9.56 -1.01 5.42
CA SER A 240 -8.49 -0.50 4.56
C SER A 240 -8.53 -1.24 3.23
N LEU A 241 -8.75 -0.53 2.12
CA LEU A 241 -8.80 -1.12 0.78
C LEU A 241 -7.41 -1.14 0.14
N GLU A 242 -6.95 -2.33 -0.26
CA GLU A 242 -5.68 -2.54 -0.93
C GLU A 242 -5.89 -3.26 -2.27
N PHE A 243 -5.36 -2.66 -3.34
CA PHE A 243 -5.43 -3.22 -4.69
C PHE A 243 -4.18 -4.03 -5.00
N VAL A 244 -4.38 -5.25 -5.50
CA VAL A 244 -3.30 -6.19 -5.86
C VAL A 244 -3.31 -6.52 -7.34
N THR A 245 -2.18 -7.01 -7.84
CA THR A 245 -1.97 -7.41 -9.24
C THR A 245 -1.62 -8.91 -9.33
N ASN A 246 -1.64 -9.45 -10.54
CA ASN A 246 -1.27 -10.84 -10.80
C ASN A 246 0.21 -11.02 -11.19
N LYS A 247 1.05 -9.99 -11.01
CA LYS A 247 2.46 -10.03 -11.44
C LYS A 247 3.35 -10.87 -10.53
N SER A 248 2.98 -11.00 -9.26
CA SER A 248 3.67 -11.87 -8.30
C SER A 248 3.12 -13.31 -8.35
N GLN A 249 3.91 -14.29 -7.90
CA GLN A 249 3.46 -15.68 -7.79
C GLN A 249 2.30 -15.78 -6.79
N GLU A 250 2.42 -15.07 -5.66
CA GLU A 250 1.41 -14.98 -4.62
C GLU A 250 0.13 -14.30 -5.13
N GLY A 251 0.26 -13.20 -5.88
CA GLY A 251 -0.87 -12.52 -6.53
C GLY A 251 -1.57 -13.39 -7.57
N SER A 252 -0.81 -14.15 -8.35
CA SER A 252 -1.39 -15.14 -9.28
C SER A 252 -2.17 -16.24 -8.55
N GLN A 253 -1.69 -16.72 -7.40
CA GLN A 253 -2.41 -17.69 -6.57
C GLN A 253 -3.67 -17.07 -5.95
N PHE A 254 -3.60 -15.83 -5.49
CA PHE A 254 -4.75 -15.10 -4.95
C PHE A 254 -5.87 -14.95 -6.01
N CYS A 255 -5.51 -14.49 -7.21
CA CYS A 255 -6.47 -14.28 -8.30
C CYS A 255 -7.10 -15.59 -8.78
N ARG A 256 -6.30 -16.65 -8.98
CA ARG A 256 -6.78 -17.93 -9.53
C ARG A 256 -7.41 -18.84 -8.50
N GLY A 257 -6.92 -18.81 -7.26
CA GLY A 257 -7.37 -19.70 -6.19
C GLY A 257 -8.56 -19.16 -5.42
N PHE A 258 -8.62 -17.83 -5.20
CA PHE A 258 -9.61 -17.20 -4.32
C PHE A 258 -10.55 -16.22 -5.06
N GLY A 259 -10.55 -16.23 -6.40
CA GLY A 259 -11.45 -15.41 -7.20
C GLY A 259 -11.11 -13.91 -7.23
N GLY A 260 -9.92 -13.53 -6.77
CA GLY A 260 -9.45 -12.14 -6.82
C GLY A 260 -10.09 -11.18 -5.82
N ILE A 261 -10.85 -11.70 -4.85
CA ILE A 261 -11.42 -10.93 -3.74
C ILE A 261 -11.21 -11.67 -2.43
N GLY A 262 -10.78 -10.96 -1.40
CA GLY A 262 -10.57 -11.51 -0.08
C GLY A 262 -10.28 -10.44 0.95
N GLY A 263 -10.17 -10.82 2.21
CA GLY A 263 -9.90 -9.88 3.28
C GLY A 263 -9.29 -10.54 4.50
N ILE A 264 -8.57 -9.73 5.28
CA ILE A 264 -8.10 -10.08 6.61
C ILE A 264 -9.09 -9.52 7.61
N LEU A 265 -9.60 -10.38 8.50
CA LEU A 265 -10.59 -10.02 9.51
C LEU A 265 -9.90 -9.59 10.81
N ARG A 266 -10.53 -8.66 11.54
CA ARG A 266 -10.08 -8.18 12.85
C ARG A 266 -10.20 -9.25 13.93
N TYR A 267 -11.22 -10.08 13.81
CA TYR A 267 -11.55 -11.16 14.74
C TYR A 267 -12.00 -12.39 13.95
N GLN A 268 -11.91 -13.56 14.58
CA GLN A 268 -12.33 -14.82 13.98
C GLN A 268 -13.84 -14.80 13.72
N LEU A 269 -14.24 -15.20 12.52
CA LEU A 269 -15.63 -15.22 12.12
C LEU A 269 -15.92 -16.59 11.50
N ASP A 270 -16.83 -17.36 12.10
CA ASP A 270 -17.30 -18.61 11.52
C ASP A 270 -18.31 -18.29 10.42
N ILE A 271 -17.80 -18.21 9.19
CA ILE A 271 -18.64 -17.95 8.01
C ILE A 271 -19.57 -19.14 7.75
N ARG A 272 -19.14 -20.36 8.10
CA ARG A 272 -19.94 -21.59 7.91
C ARG A 272 -21.25 -21.61 8.68
N SER A 273 -21.31 -20.98 9.87
CA SER A 273 -22.56 -20.91 10.64
C SER A 273 -23.63 -20.02 9.99
N PHE A 274 -23.26 -19.18 9.02
CA PHE A 274 -24.21 -18.30 8.34
C PHE A 274 -24.89 -18.92 7.12
N ASP A 275 -24.32 -19.98 6.54
CA ASP A 275 -24.99 -20.73 5.48
C ASP A 275 -26.09 -21.65 6.05
N GLU A 276 -25.89 -22.18 7.27
CA GLU A 276 -26.91 -22.98 7.98
C GLU A 276 -28.13 -22.13 8.39
N LEU A 277 -27.91 -20.88 8.83
CA LEU A 277 -29.01 -19.97 9.21
C LEU A 277 -29.84 -19.47 8.02
N SER A 278 -29.33 -19.57 6.79
CA SER A 278 -30.10 -19.24 5.58
C SER A 278 -30.99 -20.38 5.07
N ASP A 279 -30.80 -21.61 5.55
CA ASP A 279 -31.55 -22.79 5.11
C ASP A 279 -32.67 -23.21 6.10
N ASP A 280 -32.64 -22.74 7.35
CA ASP A 280 -33.62 -23.07 8.40
C ASP A 280 -34.91 -22.21 8.36
N GLY A 281 -35.44 -21.99 7.14
CA GLY A 281 -36.74 -21.36 6.90
C GLY A 281 -37.91 -22.32 6.76
N GLU A 282 -37.74 -23.63 6.96
CA GLU A 282 -38.85 -24.60 6.99
C GLU A 282 -39.54 -24.57 8.36
N GLU A 283 -40.66 -23.85 8.42
CA GLU A 283 -41.66 -23.95 9.49
C GLU A 283 -42.11 -25.42 9.67
N VAL A 284 -41.63 -26.09 10.72
CA VAL A 284 -42.25 -27.32 11.20
C VAL A 284 -43.52 -26.95 11.95
N TYR A 285 -44.66 -27.10 11.28
CA TYR A 285 -45.97 -27.13 11.93
C TYR A 285 -46.04 -28.37 12.83
N ASP A 286 -46.02 -28.14 14.14
CA ASP A 286 -46.27 -29.16 15.17
C ASP A 286 -47.78 -29.45 15.22
N ASP A 287 -48.23 -30.41 14.41
CA ASP A 287 -49.53 -31.07 14.59
C ASP A 287 -49.36 -32.19 15.63
N SER A 288 -49.71 -31.88 16.88
CA SER A 288 -49.84 -32.85 17.96
C SER A 288 -51.32 -33.21 18.18
N ASP A 289 -51.67 -34.45 17.81
CA ASP A 289 -52.86 -35.21 18.27
C ASP A 289 -52.75 -35.59 19.76
#